data_AF-A0AAX6F4Z9-F1
#
_entry.id   AF-A0AAX6F4Z9-F1
#
_cell.length_a   1.000
_cell.length_b   1.000
_cell.length_c   1.000
_cell.angle_alpha   90.00
_cell.angle_beta   90.00
_cell.angle_gamma   90.00
#
_symmetry.space_group_name_H-M   'P 1'
#
loop_
_entity.id
_entity.type
_entity.pdbx_description
1 polymer ?
#
loop_
_entity_poly.entity_id
_entity_poly.type
_entity_poly.pdbx_seq_one_letter_code
_entity_poly.pdbx_strand_id
1 'polypeptide(L)'
;MACRFLTPLLLLFAAAAATATFDSVPTTAFDEGYTLLFGDNNVVKSPDGRNVDLVLNRWSGSGFISSDLYHHGFFSASIKLPSDYTAGVVVAFYTSNGDIFEKTHDELDFEFLGNIRGRQWRIQTNVYGNGSTSRGREERYLLPFDPTEEAHRYSILWTAENIIFYIDEIPIREVLRSDAMGGDYPSKPMSLYATIWDGSTWATEGGKYKANYKYAPFVSEFSNLVLRGCRTSPLQEYPSAEGCAESDAELAAAEFSAMAPAKRAAMRRFRERYMTYSFCYDVQRYPITFPDCDVVPSEQEKFSRSGDVKVRLERIGRIRRRSNRRSRAPKRAVDGRQAQV
;
A
#
# COMPACT_ATOMS: atom_id res chain seq x y z
N MET A 1 -1.28 -54.58 45.64
CA MET A 1 -1.79 -53.42 44.87
C MET A 1 -0.66 -52.42 44.67
N ALA A 2 -0.15 -52.30 43.44
CA ALA A 2 0.53 -51.10 42.92
C ALA A 2 0.68 -51.29 41.41
N CYS A 3 -0.26 -50.74 40.64
CA CYS A 3 -0.28 -50.77 39.18
C CYS A 3 0.64 -49.65 38.68
N ARG A 4 1.73 -49.98 37.96
CA ARG A 4 2.59 -49.01 37.29
C ARG A 4 2.07 -48.79 35.88
N PHE A 5 1.44 -47.65 35.62
CA PHE A 5 1.08 -47.20 34.28
C PHE A 5 2.32 -46.58 33.62
N LEU A 6 2.74 -47.15 32.48
CA LEU A 6 3.62 -46.45 31.52
C LEU A 6 2.75 -45.52 30.67
N THR A 7 3.01 -44.22 30.73
CA THR A 7 2.48 -43.24 29.77
C THR A 7 3.45 -43.13 28.58
N PRO A 8 2.98 -43.23 27.33
CA PRO A 8 3.82 -42.96 26.17
C PRO A 8 3.91 -41.44 25.97
N LEU A 9 5.14 -40.94 25.82
CA LEU A 9 5.41 -39.55 25.47
C LEU A 9 5.05 -39.35 23.99
N LEU A 10 3.88 -38.77 23.71
CA LEU A 10 3.51 -38.32 22.36
C LEU A 10 4.37 -37.11 21.99
N LEU A 11 5.37 -37.29 21.13
CA LEU A 11 6.07 -36.20 20.46
C LEU A 11 5.12 -35.59 19.42
N LEU A 12 4.49 -34.47 19.75
CA LEU A 12 3.82 -33.62 18.78
C LEU A 12 4.90 -32.98 17.89
N PHE A 13 5.08 -33.51 16.68
CA PHE A 13 5.71 -32.76 15.60
C PHE A 13 4.75 -31.64 15.17
N ALA A 14 4.99 -30.42 15.67
CA ALA A 14 4.40 -29.23 15.08
C ALA A 14 5.08 -29.02 13.72
N ALA A 15 4.44 -29.47 12.64
CA ALA A 15 4.81 -29.03 11.30
C ALA A 15 4.46 -27.54 11.20
N ALA A 16 5.46 -26.68 11.38
CA ALA A 16 5.35 -25.29 10.99
C ALA A 16 5.19 -25.27 9.46
N ALA A 17 3.97 -25.13 8.97
CA ALA A 17 3.75 -24.74 7.60
C ALA A 17 4.39 -23.37 7.43
N ALA A 18 5.58 -23.32 6.82
CA ALA A 18 6.18 -22.07 6.40
C ALA A 18 5.21 -21.45 5.39
N THR A 19 4.43 -20.46 5.83
CA THR A 19 3.72 -19.58 4.90
C THR A 19 4.83 -18.87 4.12
N ALA A 20 4.98 -19.21 2.85
CA ALA A 20 5.93 -18.51 1.97
C ALA A 20 5.61 -17.02 2.05
N THR A 21 6.55 -16.24 2.57
CA THR A 21 6.45 -14.78 2.57
C THR A 21 6.65 -14.29 1.15
N PHE A 22 6.11 -13.11 0.81
CA PHE A 22 6.29 -12.56 -0.53
C PHE A 22 7.78 -12.19 -0.79
N ASP A 23 8.66 -12.31 0.20
CA ASP A 23 10.12 -12.20 0.05
C ASP A 23 10.71 -13.20 -0.98
N SER A 24 9.94 -14.23 -1.32
CA SER A 24 10.30 -15.20 -2.37
C SER A 24 10.02 -14.71 -3.80
N VAL A 25 9.34 -13.57 -3.97
CA VAL A 25 9.06 -13.00 -5.30
C VAL A 25 10.31 -12.27 -5.82
N PRO A 26 10.80 -12.59 -7.03
CA PRO A 26 11.98 -11.94 -7.59
C PRO A 26 11.83 -10.43 -7.71
N THR A 27 12.85 -9.70 -7.28
CA THR A 27 12.94 -8.24 -7.42
C THR A 27 13.65 -7.86 -8.72
N THR A 28 13.32 -6.70 -9.26
CA THR A 28 13.85 -6.14 -10.51
C THR A 28 14.72 -4.93 -10.19
N ALA A 29 15.92 -4.86 -10.77
CA ALA A 29 16.71 -3.64 -10.67
C ALA A 29 16.05 -2.51 -11.48
N PHE A 30 16.24 -1.25 -11.08
CA PHE A 30 15.54 -0.14 -11.71
C PHE A 30 15.74 -0.10 -13.23
N ASP A 31 17.00 -0.14 -13.70
CA ASP A 31 17.32 -0.02 -15.13
C ASP A 31 16.91 -1.25 -15.97
N GLU A 32 16.47 -2.35 -15.33
CA GLU A 32 15.98 -3.55 -16.02
C GLU A 32 14.46 -3.50 -16.29
N GLY A 33 13.70 -2.78 -15.46
CA GLY A 33 12.24 -2.80 -15.48
C GLY A 33 11.56 -1.44 -15.56
N TYR A 34 12.31 -0.36 -15.35
CA TYR A 34 11.78 0.99 -15.20
C TYR A 34 12.58 2.02 -15.98
N THR A 35 11.93 3.14 -16.26
CA THR A 35 12.53 4.33 -16.85
C THR A 35 12.10 5.58 -16.08
N LEU A 36 12.85 6.66 -16.27
CA LEU A 36 12.49 7.97 -15.74
C LEU A 36 11.22 8.49 -16.41
N LEU A 37 10.22 8.90 -15.62
CA LEU A 37 9.03 9.57 -16.13
C LEU A 37 9.23 11.09 -16.18
N PHE A 38 9.65 11.68 -15.06
CA PHE A 38 9.98 13.10 -14.96
C PHE A 38 10.81 13.41 -13.70
N GLY A 39 11.33 14.63 -13.62
CA GLY A 39 12.02 15.16 -12.44
C GLY A 39 13.55 15.02 -12.48
N ASP A 40 14.11 14.36 -13.49
CA ASP A 40 15.55 14.22 -13.74
C ASP A 40 16.33 13.88 -12.47
N ASN A 41 17.10 14.84 -11.95
CA ASN A 41 17.95 14.70 -10.75
C ASN A 41 17.16 14.43 -9.46
N ASN A 42 15.83 14.53 -9.48
CA ASN A 42 14.96 14.19 -8.36
C ASN A 42 14.62 12.70 -8.29
N VAL A 43 15.04 11.89 -9.27
CA VAL A 43 15.02 10.41 -9.18
C VAL A 43 16.43 9.94 -8.89
N VAL A 44 16.70 9.59 -7.62
CA VAL A 44 18.05 9.25 -7.17
C VAL A 44 18.16 7.73 -7.00
N LYS A 45 18.94 7.10 -7.87
CA LYS A 45 19.19 5.66 -7.81
C LYS A 45 20.40 5.36 -6.93
N SER A 46 20.28 4.31 -6.13
CA SER A 46 21.43 3.69 -5.47
C SER A 46 22.44 3.12 -6.49
N PRO A 47 23.73 2.97 -6.12
CA PRO A 47 24.75 2.46 -7.04
C PRO A 47 24.49 1.06 -7.60
N ASP A 48 23.77 0.21 -6.87
CA ASP A 48 23.39 -1.13 -7.31
C ASP A 48 22.07 -1.16 -8.09
N GLY A 49 21.40 -0.01 -8.24
CA GLY A 49 20.14 0.14 -8.94
C GLY A 49 18.95 -0.52 -8.25
N ARG A 50 19.05 -0.96 -6.98
CA ARG A 50 17.98 -1.69 -6.28
C ARG A 50 17.09 -0.81 -5.41
N ASN A 51 17.57 0.37 -5.06
CA ASN A 51 16.83 1.41 -4.36
C ASN A 51 16.74 2.68 -5.19
N VAL A 52 15.59 3.35 -5.14
CA VAL A 52 15.31 4.61 -5.83
C VAL A 52 14.57 5.56 -4.92
N ASP A 53 15.10 6.76 -4.77
CA ASP A 53 14.45 7.83 -4.03
C ASP A 53 13.73 8.76 -5.00
N LEU A 54 12.45 9.01 -4.72
CA LEU A 54 11.68 10.06 -5.36
C LEU A 54 11.69 11.31 -4.49
N VAL A 55 12.17 12.41 -5.07
CA VAL A 55 12.30 13.70 -4.40
C VAL A 55 11.25 14.69 -4.90
N LEU A 56 10.60 15.37 -3.96
CA LEU A 56 9.80 16.57 -4.21
C LEU A 56 10.49 17.77 -3.55
N ASN A 57 10.79 18.77 -4.35
CA ASN A 57 11.27 20.08 -3.89
C ASN A 57 10.43 21.20 -4.50
N ARG A 58 10.80 22.45 -4.23
CA ARG A 58 10.02 23.62 -4.66
C ARG A 58 9.92 23.83 -6.18
N TRP A 59 10.70 23.09 -6.96
CA TRP A 59 10.81 23.23 -8.40
C TRP A 59 10.07 22.14 -9.14
N SER A 60 10.19 20.89 -8.68
CA SER A 60 9.55 19.73 -9.30
C SER A 60 9.38 18.62 -8.29
N GLY A 61 8.34 17.81 -8.51
CA GLY A 61 8.29 16.43 -8.05
C GLY A 61 9.21 15.52 -8.85
N SER A 62 8.93 14.23 -8.81
CA SER A 62 9.59 13.23 -9.66
C SER A 62 8.75 11.97 -9.77
N GLY A 63 9.11 11.14 -10.74
CA GLY A 63 8.51 9.83 -10.88
C GLY A 63 9.24 8.92 -11.87
N PHE A 64 8.92 7.64 -11.77
CA PHE A 64 9.35 6.61 -12.71
C PHE A 64 8.15 5.80 -13.19
N ILE A 65 8.34 5.12 -14.31
CA ILE A 65 7.35 4.29 -15.00
C ILE A 65 7.98 2.96 -15.38
N SER A 66 7.22 1.87 -15.43
CA SER A 66 7.68 0.60 -15.99
C SER A 66 8.02 0.75 -17.47
N SER A 67 9.06 0.04 -17.92
CA SER A 67 9.50 0.05 -19.32
C SER A 67 8.51 -0.63 -20.26
N ASP A 68 7.74 -1.59 -19.73
CA ASP A 68 6.73 -2.37 -20.46
C ASP A 68 5.32 -2.02 -19.94
N LEU A 69 4.32 -2.23 -20.81
CA LEU A 69 2.91 -2.34 -20.41
C LEU A 69 2.63 -3.76 -19.94
N TYR A 70 1.70 -3.93 -19.03
CA TYR A 70 1.31 -5.24 -18.51
C TYR A 70 -0.17 -5.49 -18.71
N HIS A 71 -0.54 -6.68 -19.18
CA HIS A 71 -1.92 -7.16 -19.18
C HIS A 71 -2.07 -8.17 -18.03
N HIS A 72 -2.64 -7.73 -16.91
CA HIS A 72 -2.55 -8.40 -15.62
C HIS A 72 -1.13 -8.43 -15.03
N GLY A 73 -1.05 -8.49 -13.71
CA GLY A 73 0.23 -8.51 -13.01
C GLY A 73 0.13 -8.41 -11.49
N PHE A 74 1.24 -8.73 -10.86
CA PHE A 74 1.56 -8.46 -9.48
C PHE A 74 2.70 -7.43 -9.44
N PHE A 75 2.38 -6.25 -8.92
CA PHE A 75 3.26 -5.11 -8.82
C PHE A 75 3.52 -4.82 -7.34
N SER A 76 4.78 -4.72 -6.93
CA SER A 76 5.12 -4.53 -5.51
C SER A 76 6.34 -3.63 -5.34
N ALA A 77 6.38 -2.89 -4.25
CA ALA A 77 7.54 -2.15 -3.80
C ALA A 77 7.54 -2.03 -2.27
N SER A 78 8.72 -2.06 -1.66
CA SER A 78 8.93 -1.57 -0.30
C SER A 78 9.08 -0.06 -0.33
N ILE A 79 8.16 0.66 0.31
CA ILE A 79 8.07 2.13 0.27
C ILE A 79 8.24 2.68 1.69
N LYS A 80 9.16 3.64 1.87
CA LYS A 80 9.30 4.45 3.09
C LYS A 80 8.93 5.89 2.78
N LEU A 81 7.98 6.45 3.53
CA LEU A 81 7.41 7.76 3.27
C LEU A 81 8.22 8.90 3.93
N PRO A 82 8.11 10.13 3.41
CA PRO A 82 8.72 11.29 4.06
C PRO A 82 8.21 11.49 5.49
N SER A 83 9.10 11.87 6.40
CA SER A 83 8.77 12.18 7.80
C SER A 83 8.49 13.68 8.00
N ASP A 84 8.22 14.06 9.25
CA ASP A 84 8.01 15.44 9.69
C ASP A 84 6.70 16.10 9.22
N TYR A 85 6.74 17.22 8.49
CA TYR A 85 5.57 17.94 7.99
C TYR A 85 5.41 17.63 6.51
N THR A 86 4.38 16.87 6.16
CA THR A 86 4.17 16.37 4.79
C THR A 86 2.80 16.74 4.24
N ALA A 87 2.08 17.65 4.90
CA ALA A 87 0.78 18.08 4.43
C ALA A 87 0.88 18.59 2.98
N GLY A 88 -0.09 18.23 2.14
CA GLY A 88 -0.09 18.53 0.71
C GLY A 88 0.80 17.64 -0.16
N VAL A 89 1.70 16.83 0.42
CA VAL A 89 2.52 15.88 -0.37
C VAL A 89 1.72 14.62 -0.65
N VAL A 90 1.75 14.16 -1.90
CA VAL A 90 1.21 12.88 -2.33
C VAL A 90 2.36 12.03 -2.86
N VAL A 91 2.52 10.82 -2.33
CA VAL A 91 3.29 9.76 -2.97
C VAL A 91 2.28 8.83 -3.61
N ALA A 92 2.47 8.41 -4.85
CA ALA A 92 1.59 7.47 -5.53
C ALA A 92 2.36 6.27 -6.06
N PHE A 93 1.74 5.11 -6.02
CA PHE A 93 2.20 3.85 -6.61
C PHE A 93 0.99 3.19 -7.28
N TYR A 94 0.93 3.25 -8.61
CA TYR A 94 -0.32 2.99 -9.33
C TYR A 94 -0.06 2.39 -10.70
N THR A 95 -1.01 1.64 -11.25
CA THR A 95 -0.96 1.22 -12.65
C THR A 95 -1.95 2.04 -13.45
N SER A 96 -1.57 2.53 -14.62
CA SER A 96 -2.46 3.31 -15.49
C SER A 96 -2.11 3.12 -16.96
N ASN A 97 -3.04 3.46 -17.83
CA ASN A 97 -2.79 3.68 -19.26
C ASN A 97 -3.34 5.03 -19.73
N GLY A 98 -3.41 6.01 -18.83
CA GLY A 98 -3.85 7.38 -19.10
C GLY A 98 -3.01 8.13 -20.13
N ASP A 99 -1.74 7.77 -20.26
CA ASP A 99 -0.81 8.30 -21.27
C ASP A 99 -1.14 7.81 -22.70
N ILE A 100 -1.86 6.68 -22.82
CA ILE A 100 -2.26 6.09 -24.10
C ILE A 100 -3.76 6.33 -24.37
N PHE A 101 -4.60 6.19 -23.35
CA PHE A 101 -6.07 6.22 -23.45
C PHE A 101 -6.67 7.36 -22.63
N GLU A 102 -6.27 8.61 -22.88
CA GLU A 102 -6.62 9.79 -22.08
C GLU A 102 -8.07 9.83 -21.52
N LYS A 103 -9.06 9.52 -22.37
CA LYS A 103 -10.50 9.62 -22.03
C LYS A 103 -11.11 8.34 -21.45
N THR A 104 -10.50 7.20 -21.69
CA THR A 104 -11.06 5.87 -21.43
C THR A 104 -10.07 4.99 -20.68
N HIS A 105 -9.15 5.59 -19.93
CA HIS A 105 -8.07 4.85 -19.28
C HIS A 105 -8.59 3.96 -18.17
N ASP A 106 -7.79 2.94 -17.88
CA ASP A 106 -7.91 2.11 -16.70
C ASP A 106 -6.82 2.54 -15.71
N GLU A 107 -7.10 2.49 -14.41
CA GLU A 107 -6.18 2.90 -13.35
C GLU A 107 -6.46 2.19 -12.02
N LEU A 108 -5.38 1.83 -11.30
CA LEU A 108 -5.39 1.21 -9.97
C LEU A 108 -4.41 1.92 -9.05
N ASP A 109 -4.88 2.48 -7.94
CA ASP A 109 -4.07 3.41 -7.16
C ASP A 109 -3.73 2.92 -5.76
N PHE A 110 -2.49 3.15 -5.35
CA PHE A 110 -2.15 3.53 -3.97
C PHE A 110 -1.71 4.99 -3.95
N GLU A 111 -2.41 5.81 -3.18
CA GLU A 111 -2.02 7.20 -2.90
C GLU A 111 -1.78 7.38 -1.41
N PHE A 112 -0.57 7.76 -1.04
CA PHE A 112 -0.18 8.11 0.31
C PHE A 112 -0.37 9.61 0.50
N LEU A 113 -1.24 9.98 1.43
CA LEU A 113 -1.66 11.35 1.66
C LEU A 113 -0.96 11.89 2.91
N GLY A 114 -0.06 12.85 2.70
CA GLY A 114 0.74 13.44 3.76
C GLY A 114 -0.09 14.23 4.77
N ASN A 115 0.54 14.55 5.90
CA ASN A 115 -0.17 15.15 7.03
C ASN A 115 0.69 16.20 7.75
N ILE A 116 0.04 16.98 8.61
CA ILE A 116 0.75 17.89 9.50
C ILE A 116 1.62 17.09 10.49
N ARG A 117 2.72 17.71 10.96
CA ARG A 117 3.65 17.11 11.92
C ARG A 117 2.92 16.41 13.07
N GLY A 118 3.29 15.15 13.33
CA GLY A 118 2.77 14.34 14.43
C GLY A 118 1.38 13.73 14.19
N ARG A 119 0.83 13.85 12.97
CA ARG A 119 -0.37 13.13 12.54
C ARG A 119 0.01 12.05 11.53
N GLN A 120 -0.79 10.98 11.50
CA GLN A 120 -0.52 9.80 10.68
C GLN A 120 -0.75 10.10 9.20
N TRP A 121 0.08 9.50 8.35
CA TRP A 121 -0.23 9.33 6.93
C TRP A 121 -1.56 8.58 6.76
N ARG A 122 -2.25 8.87 5.66
CA ARG A 122 -3.40 8.09 5.19
C ARG A 122 -3.05 7.45 3.87
N ILE A 123 -3.63 6.28 3.62
CA ILE A 123 -3.58 5.63 2.31
C ILE A 123 -4.95 5.74 1.68
N GLN A 124 -5.00 6.03 0.39
CA GLN A 124 -6.17 5.91 -0.46
C GLN A 124 -5.90 4.84 -1.51
N THR A 125 -6.87 3.96 -1.74
CA THR A 125 -6.89 3.07 -2.90
C THR A 125 -8.04 3.45 -3.81
N ASN A 126 -7.87 3.28 -5.11
CA ASN A 126 -8.90 3.62 -6.08
C ASN A 126 -8.85 2.69 -7.30
N VAL A 127 -9.96 2.61 -8.02
CA VAL A 127 -10.13 1.73 -9.18
C VAL A 127 -10.97 2.43 -10.24
N TYR A 128 -10.37 2.61 -11.41
CA TYR A 128 -11.01 3.14 -12.60
C TYR A 128 -10.90 2.13 -13.74
N GLY A 129 -12.04 1.73 -14.28
CA GLY A 129 -12.11 1.05 -15.57
C GLY A 129 -12.75 1.96 -16.60
N ASN A 130 -12.22 1.94 -17.82
CA ASN A 130 -12.73 2.53 -19.04
C ASN A 130 -13.17 4.00 -18.89
N GLY A 131 -12.35 4.81 -18.23
CA GLY A 131 -12.60 6.24 -18.03
C GLY A 131 -13.70 6.56 -17.01
N SER A 132 -13.99 5.65 -16.07
CA SER A 132 -14.98 5.87 -15.00
C SER A 132 -14.56 6.89 -13.93
N THR A 133 -13.73 7.88 -14.27
CA THR A 133 -13.14 8.87 -13.36
C THR A 133 -14.16 9.76 -12.65
N SER A 134 -15.34 9.96 -13.25
CA SER A 134 -16.48 10.65 -12.62
C SER A 134 -17.09 9.87 -11.44
N ARG A 135 -16.78 8.58 -11.31
CA ARG A 135 -17.29 7.66 -10.29
C ARG A 135 -16.14 6.99 -9.54
N GLY A 136 -15.37 7.78 -8.78
CA GLY A 136 -14.30 7.30 -7.91
C GLY A 136 -14.75 6.20 -6.94
N ARG A 137 -13.88 5.20 -6.78
CA ARG A 137 -14.07 4.03 -5.91
C ARG A 137 -13.07 4.08 -4.76
N GLU A 138 -12.97 5.22 -4.11
CA GLU A 138 -11.96 5.46 -3.09
C GLU A 138 -12.26 4.64 -1.82
N GLU A 139 -11.23 3.98 -1.29
CA GLU A 139 -11.23 3.53 0.10
C GLU A 139 -9.99 4.11 0.79
N ARG A 140 -10.17 4.63 2.01
CA ARG A 140 -9.08 5.27 2.77
C ARG A 140 -8.78 4.55 4.06
N TYR A 141 -7.51 4.45 4.41
CA TYR A 141 -7.00 3.68 5.53
C TYR A 141 -6.01 4.49 6.37
N LEU A 142 -6.05 4.27 7.69
CA LEU A 142 -4.91 4.51 8.58
C LEU A 142 -3.98 3.30 8.58
N LEU A 143 -2.80 3.45 9.15
CA LEU A 143 -1.80 2.39 9.23
C LEU A 143 -1.59 1.93 10.69
N PRO A 144 -1.34 0.61 10.91
CA PRO A 144 -0.97 0.07 12.22
C PRO A 144 0.46 0.42 12.65
N PHE A 145 1.24 1.04 11.78
CA PHE A 145 2.65 1.39 11.96
C PHE A 145 2.92 2.82 11.46
N ASP A 146 4.14 3.31 11.68
CA ASP A 146 4.60 4.57 11.14
C ASP A 146 5.38 4.31 9.83
N PRO A 147 4.81 4.62 8.65
CA PRO A 147 5.45 4.34 7.36
C PRO A 147 6.66 5.22 7.06
N THR A 148 7.03 6.12 7.98
CA THR A 148 8.19 7.02 7.84
C THR A 148 9.44 6.50 8.55
N GLU A 149 9.29 5.54 9.47
CA GLU A 149 10.39 4.96 10.25
C GLU A 149 11.02 3.76 9.51
N GLU A 150 10.19 2.91 8.92
CA GLU A 150 10.63 1.70 8.19
C GLU A 150 9.86 1.57 6.87
N ALA A 151 10.50 0.93 5.88
CA ALA A 151 9.85 0.63 4.62
C ALA A 151 8.86 -0.52 4.78
N HIS A 152 7.65 -0.36 4.24
CA HIS A 152 6.62 -1.40 4.20
C HIS A 152 6.30 -1.77 2.77
N ARG A 153 5.83 -3.00 2.55
CA ARG A 153 5.60 -3.50 1.19
C ARG A 153 4.17 -3.18 0.76
N TYR A 154 4.00 -2.52 -0.38
CA TYR A 154 2.70 -2.19 -0.95
C TYR A 154 2.57 -2.88 -2.29
N SER A 155 1.47 -3.60 -2.49
CA SER A 155 1.33 -4.43 -3.70
C SER A 155 -0.06 -4.37 -4.31
N ILE A 156 -0.11 -4.34 -5.64
CA ILE A 156 -1.31 -4.43 -6.45
C ILE A 156 -1.24 -5.74 -7.22
N LEU A 157 -2.19 -6.64 -6.96
CA LEU A 157 -2.49 -7.76 -7.83
C LEU A 157 -3.66 -7.35 -8.73
N TRP A 158 -3.52 -7.55 -10.03
CA TRP A 158 -4.59 -7.40 -11.02
C TRP A 158 -4.60 -8.63 -11.91
N THR A 159 -5.74 -9.32 -11.97
CA THR A 159 -5.94 -10.53 -12.78
C THR A 159 -7.19 -10.38 -13.65
N ALA A 160 -7.54 -11.41 -14.40
CA ALA A 160 -8.82 -11.45 -15.11
C ALA A 160 -10.03 -11.54 -14.17
N GLU A 161 -9.85 -11.95 -12.91
CA GLU A 161 -10.93 -12.31 -11.97
C GLU A 161 -11.06 -11.31 -10.81
N ASN A 162 -9.95 -10.76 -10.34
CA ASN A 162 -9.95 -9.86 -9.19
C ASN A 162 -8.75 -8.91 -9.17
N ILE A 163 -8.93 -7.83 -8.41
CA ILE A 163 -7.85 -6.92 -8.01
C ILE A 163 -7.69 -7.03 -6.51
N ILE A 164 -6.46 -7.08 -6.01
CA ILE A 164 -6.17 -7.11 -4.59
C ILE A 164 -5.08 -6.10 -4.24
N PHE A 165 -5.37 -5.25 -3.26
CA PHE A 165 -4.41 -4.32 -2.68
C PHE A 165 -3.86 -4.91 -1.39
N TYR A 166 -2.54 -4.91 -1.25
CA TYR A 166 -1.82 -5.46 -0.11
C TYR A 166 -1.00 -4.40 0.61
N ILE A 167 -0.96 -4.52 1.93
CA ILE A 167 0.06 -3.90 2.79
C ILE A 167 0.77 -5.04 3.52
N ASP A 168 2.08 -5.12 3.33
CA ASP A 168 2.90 -6.29 3.63
C ASP A 168 2.25 -7.55 3.02
N GLU A 169 1.99 -8.60 3.78
CA GLU A 169 1.26 -9.80 3.30
C GLU A 169 -0.27 -9.72 3.53
N ILE A 170 -0.78 -8.62 4.07
CA ILE A 170 -2.19 -8.49 4.45
C ILE A 170 -2.97 -7.82 3.31
N PRO A 171 -3.95 -8.50 2.69
CA PRO A 171 -4.86 -7.82 1.77
C PRO A 171 -5.68 -6.81 2.56
N ILE A 172 -5.84 -5.62 2.01
CA ILE A 172 -6.66 -4.56 2.61
C ILE A 172 -7.97 -4.34 1.83
N ARG A 173 -7.98 -4.71 0.55
CA ARG A 173 -9.11 -4.57 -0.37
C ARG A 173 -9.03 -5.63 -1.46
N GLU A 174 -10.15 -6.30 -1.73
CA GLU A 174 -10.36 -7.23 -2.85
C GLU A 174 -11.53 -6.68 -3.68
N VAL A 175 -11.33 -6.50 -4.99
CA VAL A 175 -12.37 -6.12 -5.95
C VAL A 175 -12.57 -7.31 -6.86
N LEU A 176 -13.72 -7.98 -6.70
CA LEU A 176 -14.10 -9.12 -7.53
C LEU A 176 -14.71 -8.62 -8.83
N ARG A 177 -14.23 -9.12 -9.96
CA ARG A 177 -14.86 -8.86 -11.24
C ARG A 177 -16.26 -9.47 -11.27
N SER A 178 -17.21 -8.75 -11.85
CA SER A 178 -18.52 -9.30 -12.20
C SER A 178 -19.01 -8.68 -13.49
N ASP A 179 -19.90 -9.37 -14.20
CA ASP A 179 -20.51 -8.86 -15.44
C ASP A 179 -21.20 -7.50 -15.24
N ALA A 180 -21.76 -7.28 -14.04
CA ALA A 180 -22.45 -6.04 -13.68
C ALA A 180 -21.51 -4.82 -13.61
N MET A 181 -20.20 -5.02 -13.43
CA MET A 181 -19.23 -3.93 -13.53
C MET A 181 -19.10 -3.39 -14.97
N GLY A 182 -19.36 -4.22 -15.98
CA GLY A 182 -19.12 -3.85 -17.38
C GLY A 182 -17.70 -3.31 -17.59
N GLY A 183 -17.60 -2.13 -18.19
CA GLY A 183 -16.31 -1.45 -18.42
C GLY A 183 -15.63 -0.88 -17.17
N ASP A 184 -16.25 -0.95 -16.00
CA ASP A 184 -15.68 -0.44 -14.76
C ASP A 184 -14.54 -1.32 -14.21
N TYR A 185 -14.42 -2.56 -14.70
CA TYR A 185 -13.27 -3.40 -14.41
C TYR A 185 -12.15 -3.16 -15.43
N PRO A 186 -10.92 -2.84 -15.01
CA PRO A 186 -9.76 -2.67 -15.89
C PRO A 186 -9.55 -3.85 -16.83
N SER A 187 -9.36 -3.56 -18.12
CA SER A 187 -9.25 -4.59 -19.17
C SER A 187 -8.21 -4.27 -20.25
N LYS A 188 -7.58 -3.10 -20.21
CA LYS A 188 -6.52 -2.71 -21.13
C LYS A 188 -5.16 -2.81 -20.44
N PRO A 189 -4.08 -3.13 -21.15
CA PRO A 189 -2.73 -3.13 -20.57
C PRO A 189 -2.40 -1.79 -19.90
N MET A 190 -1.68 -1.83 -18.77
CA MET A 190 -1.29 -0.66 -17.98
C MET A 190 0.21 -0.69 -17.68
N SER A 191 0.83 0.48 -17.62
CA SER A 191 2.17 0.65 -17.07
C SER A 191 2.07 0.87 -15.56
N LEU A 192 3.09 0.46 -14.81
CA LEU A 192 3.23 0.81 -13.40
C LEU A 192 3.94 2.16 -13.26
N TYR A 193 3.45 3.00 -12.39
CA TYR A 193 3.95 4.33 -12.10
C TYR A 193 4.25 4.46 -10.60
N ALA A 194 5.30 5.23 -10.29
CA ALA A 194 5.53 5.74 -8.95
C ALA A 194 5.89 7.22 -9.03
N THR A 195 5.22 8.06 -8.24
CA THR A 195 5.40 9.52 -8.30
C THR A 195 5.37 10.15 -6.90
N ILE A 196 6.00 11.32 -6.78
CA ILE A 196 5.84 12.21 -5.63
C ILE A 196 5.53 13.62 -6.13
N TRP A 197 4.48 14.24 -5.60
CA TRP A 197 3.98 15.53 -6.10
C TRP A 197 3.19 16.33 -5.06
N ASP A 198 2.88 17.57 -5.41
CA ASP A 198 2.16 18.53 -4.57
C ASP A 198 0.65 18.49 -4.85
N GLY A 199 -0.09 17.77 -3.99
CA GLY A 199 -1.54 17.68 -3.97
C GLY A 199 -2.20 18.67 -3.01
N SER A 200 -1.62 19.85 -2.75
CA SER A 200 -2.10 20.84 -1.77
C SER A 200 -3.57 21.23 -1.89
N THR A 201 -4.20 21.05 -3.05
CA THR A 201 -5.62 21.39 -3.26
C THR A 201 -6.58 20.41 -2.58
N TRP A 202 -6.14 19.21 -2.20
CA TRP A 202 -7.04 18.18 -1.67
C TRP A 202 -6.40 17.21 -0.65
N ALA A 203 -5.11 16.89 -0.77
CA ALA A 203 -4.48 15.74 -0.12
C ALA A 203 -4.64 15.70 1.42
N THR A 204 -4.47 16.85 2.09
CA THR A 204 -4.52 16.90 3.55
C THR A 204 -5.74 17.67 4.05
N GLU A 205 -6.68 16.93 4.63
CA GLU A 205 -7.95 17.46 5.17
C GLU A 205 -8.73 18.27 4.11
N GLY A 206 -8.84 17.73 2.90
CA GLY A 206 -9.55 18.39 1.79
C GLY A 206 -8.86 19.67 1.32
N GLY A 207 -7.52 19.73 1.41
CA GLY A 207 -6.72 20.89 0.98
C GLY A 207 -6.58 22.00 2.03
N LYS A 208 -7.07 21.78 3.26
CA LYS A 208 -6.92 22.74 4.37
C LYS A 208 -5.45 23.00 4.72
N TYR A 209 -4.61 21.97 4.66
CA TYR A 209 -3.17 22.08 4.92
C TYR A 209 -2.40 21.79 3.63
N LYS A 210 -1.44 22.66 3.32
CA LYS A 210 -0.70 22.68 2.05
C LYS A 210 0.76 22.28 2.24
N ALA A 211 1.41 21.92 1.14
CA ALA A 211 2.85 21.71 1.08
C ALA A 211 3.58 22.96 1.59
N ASN A 212 4.54 22.73 2.48
CA ASN A 212 5.39 23.79 3.01
C ASN A 212 6.83 23.46 2.68
N TYR A 213 7.34 24.04 1.59
CA TYR A 213 8.69 23.79 1.08
C TYR A 213 9.83 24.28 1.99
N LYS A 214 9.54 24.85 3.17
CA LYS A 214 10.56 25.00 4.23
C LYS A 214 11.00 23.66 4.82
N TYR A 215 10.18 22.61 4.66
CA TYR A 215 10.48 21.24 5.06
C TYR A 215 10.99 20.38 3.89
N ALA A 216 11.15 20.96 2.70
CA ALA A 216 11.71 20.26 1.55
C ALA A 216 13.24 20.06 1.71
N PRO A 217 13.83 19.05 1.03
CA PRO A 217 13.16 18.09 0.14
C PRO A 217 12.30 17.07 0.90
N PHE A 218 11.15 16.72 0.31
CA PHE A 218 10.39 15.54 0.72
C PHE A 218 10.92 14.36 -0.08
N VAL A 219 11.27 13.26 0.59
CA VAL A 219 11.90 12.10 -0.03
C VAL A 219 11.12 10.84 0.33
N SER A 220 10.72 10.09 -0.69
CA SER A 220 10.14 8.76 -0.55
C SER A 220 11.10 7.74 -1.12
N GLU A 221 11.43 6.71 -0.34
CA GLU A 221 12.39 5.68 -0.74
C GLU A 221 11.63 4.45 -1.25
N PHE A 222 12.03 3.93 -2.40
CA PHE A 222 11.49 2.71 -3.01
C PHE A 222 12.60 1.66 -3.11
N SER A 223 12.29 0.42 -2.74
CA SER A 223 13.20 -0.73 -2.83
C SER A 223 12.40 -2.01 -3.07
N ASN A 224 13.08 -3.14 -3.31
CA ASN A 224 12.43 -4.43 -3.56
C ASN A 224 11.34 -4.35 -4.64
N LEU A 225 11.64 -3.66 -5.74
CA LEU A 225 10.71 -3.43 -6.84
C LEU A 225 10.36 -4.76 -7.51
N VAL A 226 9.08 -5.01 -7.79
CA VAL A 226 8.57 -6.23 -8.43
C VAL A 226 7.68 -5.86 -9.60
N LEU A 227 8.01 -6.42 -10.77
CA LEU A 227 7.18 -6.46 -11.97
C LEU A 227 6.99 -7.92 -12.39
N ARG A 228 5.84 -8.51 -12.03
CA ARG A 228 5.49 -9.87 -12.48
C ARG A 228 4.16 -9.83 -13.21
N GLY A 229 4.11 -10.24 -14.47
CA GLY A 229 2.87 -10.28 -15.24
C GLY A 229 3.11 -10.43 -16.72
N CYS A 230 2.04 -10.41 -17.52
CA CYS A 230 2.17 -10.51 -18.97
C CYS A 230 2.67 -9.20 -19.55
N ARG A 231 3.92 -9.17 -20.00
CA ARG A 231 4.49 -8.01 -20.69
C ARG A 231 3.89 -7.86 -22.07
N THR A 232 3.58 -6.62 -22.42
CA THR A 232 2.99 -6.23 -23.69
C THR A 232 3.77 -5.02 -24.22
N SER A 233 4.09 -5.03 -25.51
CA SER A 233 4.79 -3.89 -26.11
C SER A 233 3.77 -2.83 -26.52
N PRO A 234 4.04 -1.52 -26.29
CA PRO A 234 3.23 -0.44 -26.86
C PRO A 234 3.16 -0.49 -28.40
N LEU A 235 4.15 -1.12 -29.04
CA LEU A 235 4.24 -1.27 -30.50
C LEU A 235 3.36 -2.39 -31.05
N GLN A 236 2.85 -3.26 -30.18
CA GLN A 236 1.95 -4.35 -30.56
C GLN A 236 0.53 -3.84 -30.37
N GLU A 237 -0.13 -3.41 -31.46
CA GLU A 237 -1.52 -2.92 -31.47
C GLU A 237 -2.50 -3.99 -30.97
N TYR A 238 -2.58 -4.19 -29.65
CA TYR A 238 -3.22 -5.33 -28.99
C TYR A 238 -2.40 -6.62 -29.11
N PRO A 239 -1.78 -7.12 -28.02
CA PRO A 239 -1.46 -8.53 -27.96
C PRO A 239 -2.77 -9.30 -28.12
N SER A 240 -2.81 -10.28 -29.02
CA SER A 240 -3.85 -11.29 -28.91
C SER A 240 -3.77 -11.87 -27.50
N ALA A 241 -4.92 -12.02 -26.83
CA ALA A 241 -5.00 -12.58 -25.47
C ALA A 241 -4.30 -13.96 -25.35
N GLU A 242 -4.02 -14.61 -26.49
CA GLU A 242 -3.26 -15.85 -26.62
C GLU A 242 -1.82 -15.75 -26.08
N GLY A 243 -1.18 -14.57 -26.11
CA GLY A 243 0.20 -14.40 -25.65
C GLY A 243 0.39 -14.38 -24.13
N CYS A 244 -0.68 -14.18 -23.37
CA CYS A 244 -0.61 -14.01 -21.90
C CYS A 244 -1.01 -15.25 -21.10
N ALA A 245 -1.50 -16.31 -21.74
CA ALA A 245 -2.08 -17.46 -21.05
C ALA A 245 -1.14 -18.11 -20.01
N GLU A 246 0.15 -18.23 -20.33
CA GLU A 246 1.15 -18.78 -19.40
C GLU A 246 1.40 -17.85 -18.21
N SER A 247 1.59 -16.55 -18.47
CA SER A 247 1.76 -15.54 -17.42
C SER A 247 0.55 -15.45 -16.49
N ASP A 248 -0.66 -15.52 -17.05
CA ASP A 248 -1.91 -15.51 -16.29
C ASP A 248 -2.05 -16.79 -15.43
N ALA A 249 -1.69 -17.95 -15.99
CA ALA A 249 -1.68 -19.21 -15.24
C ALA A 249 -0.67 -19.18 -14.08
N GLU A 250 0.51 -18.62 -14.29
CA GLU A 250 1.51 -18.44 -13.24
C GLU A 250 1.05 -17.47 -12.14
N LEU A 251 0.44 -16.34 -12.53
CA LEU A 251 -0.14 -15.39 -11.59
C LEU A 251 -1.23 -16.07 -10.75
N ALA A 252 -2.15 -16.80 -11.39
CA ALA A 252 -3.22 -17.51 -10.72
C ALA A 252 -2.71 -18.58 -9.74
N ALA A 253 -1.61 -19.26 -10.07
CA ALA A 253 -0.99 -20.29 -9.24
C ALA A 253 -0.17 -19.74 -8.06
N ALA A 254 0.18 -18.45 -8.07
CA ALA A 254 1.01 -17.85 -7.04
C ALA A 254 0.27 -17.73 -5.69
N GLU A 255 1.01 -17.85 -4.58
CA GLU A 255 0.46 -17.76 -3.21
C GLU A 255 -0.26 -16.43 -2.96
N PHE A 256 0.29 -15.33 -3.49
CA PHE A 256 -0.30 -14.00 -3.35
C PHE A 256 -1.67 -13.88 -4.05
N SER A 257 -2.03 -14.78 -4.97
CA SER A 257 -3.34 -14.78 -5.64
C SER A 257 -4.39 -15.59 -4.88
N ALA A 258 -3.95 -16.54 -4.04
CA ALA A 258 -4.85 -17.39 -3.29
C ALA A 258 -5.47 -16.65 -2.09
N MET A 259 -6.74 -16.25 -2.21
CA MET A 259 -7.53 -15.65 -1.13
C MET A 259 -8.14 -16.69 -0.19
N ALA A 260 -7.29 -17.50 0.46
CA ALA A 260 -7.72 -18.48 1.45
C ALA A 260 -8.58 -17.82 2.58
N PRO A 261 -9.48 -18.57 3.26
CA PRO A 261 -10.34 -18.02 4.31
C PRO A 261 -9.59 -17.24 5.39
N ALA A 262 -8.39 -17.68 5.77
CA ALA A 262 -7.54 -16.97 6.73
C ALA A 262 -7.08 -15.60 6.22
N LYS A 263 -6.72 -15.49 4.93
CA LYS A 263 -6.28 -14.26 4.27
C LYS A 263 -7.46 -13.26 4.14
N ARG A 264 -8.65 -13.74 3.77
CA ARG A 264 -9.90 -12.94 3.81
C ARG A 264 -10.25 -12.45 5.22
N ALA A 265 -10.15 -13.33 6.23
CA ALA A 265 -10.40 -12.94 7.61
C ALA A 265 -9.39 -11.89 8.12
N ALA A 266 -8.12 -11.97 7.69
CA ALA A 266 -7.12 -10.94 7.97
C ALA A 266 -7.49 -9.59 7.34
N MET A 267 -7.91 -9.60 6.07
CA MET A 267 -8.42 -8.40 5.39
C MET A 267 -9.59 -7.77 6.14
N ARG A 268 -10.60 -8.56 6.54
CA ARG A 268 -11.73 -8.03 7.31
C ARG A 268 -11.30 -7.41 8.63
N ARG A 269 -10.38 -8.04 9.37
CA ARG A 269 -9.84 -7.46 10.62
C ARG A 269 -9.06 -6.17 10.38
N PHE A 270 -8.33 -6.07 9.27
CA PHE A 270 -7.62 -4.84 8.90
C PHE A 270 -8.62 -3.73 8.60
N ARG A 271 -9.57 -3.98 7.68
CA ARG A 271 -10.61 -3.02 7.30
C ARG A 271 -11.39 -2.52 8.52
N GLU A 272 -11.82 -3.43 9.39
CA GLU A 272 -12.58 -3.10 10.59
C GLU A 272 -11.87 -2.10 11.51
N ARG A 273 -10.54 -2.17 11.58
CA ARG A 273 -9.73 -1.36 12.49
C ARG A 273 -9.21 -0.08 11.86
N TYR A 274 -8.96 -0.08 10.56
CA TYR A 274 -8.14 0.94 9.92
C TYR A 274 -8.84 1.67 8.78
N MET A 275 -9.94 1.15 8.23
CA MET A 275 -10.68 1.84 7.17
C MET A 275 -11.42 3.06 7.74
N THR A 276 -11.22 4.20 7.09
CA THR A 276 -11.76 5.52 7.51
C THR A 276 -12.77 6.08 6.52
N TYR A 277 -12.71 5.66 5.26
CA TYR A 277 -13.68 6.00 4.22
C TYR A 277 -13.84 4.80 3.29
N SER A 278 -15.07 4.56 2.82
CA SER A 278 -15.32 3.67 1.68
C SER A 278 -16.47 4.21 0.85
N PHE A 279 -16.25 4.30 -0.46
CA PHE A 279 -17.28 4.71 -1.42
C PHE A 279 -18.53 3.83 -1.38
N CYS A 280 -18.40 2.55 -0.99
CA CYS A 280 -19.54 1.62 -0.86
C CYS A 280 -20.54 2.03 0.24
N TYR A 281 -20.12 2.86 1.19
CA TYR A 281 -20.97 3.40 2.25
C TYR A 281 -21.31 4.88 2.06
N ASP A 282 -20.82 5.51 0.99
CA ASP A 282 -21.08 6.92 0.66
C ASP A 282 -22.38 7.07 -0.13
N VAL A 283 -23.51 6.97 0.58
CA VAL A 283 -24.85 7.14 0.00
C VAL A 283 -25.19 8.60 -0.33
N GLN A 284 -24.35 9.56 0.06
CA GLN A 284 -24.47 10.96 -0.37
C GLN A 284 -23.96 11.14 -1.79
N ARG A 285 -22.81 10.53 -2.10
CA ARG A 285 -22.24 10.56 -3.45
C ARG A 285 -22.91 9.55 -4.38
N TYR A 286 -23.23 8.36 -3.86
CA TYR A 286 -23.74 7.24 -4.64
C TYR A 286 -25.05 6.70 -4.06
N PRO A 287 -26.22 7.15 -4.58
CA PRO A 287 -27.52 6.66 -4.13
C PRO A 287 -27.76 5.17 -4.44
N ILE A 288 -27.03 4.62 -5.42
CA ILE A 288 -27.09 3.22 -5.83
C ILE A 288 -25.73 2.58 -5.51
N THR A 289 -25.76 1.50 -4.74
CA THR A 289 -24.57 0.72 -4.41
C THR A 289 -23.95 0.11 -5.66
N PHE A 290 -22.62 0.17 -5.75
CA PHE A 290 -21.89 -0.35 -6.90
C PHE A 290 -21.87 -1.88 -6.89
N PRO A 291 -21.79 -2.53 -8.06
CA PRO A 291 -21.81 -3.99 -8.17
C PRO A 291 -20.60 -4.68 -7.51
N ASP A 292 -19.47 -3.98 -7.38
CA ASP A 292 -18.25 -4.46 -6.73
C ASP A 292 -18.22 -4.26 -5.21
N CYS A 293 -19.29 -3.71 -4.61
CA CYS A 293 -19.35 -3.49 -3.18
C CYS A 293 -19.72 -4.75 -2.39
N ASP A 294 -18.81 -5.16 -1.52
CA ASP A 294 -19.02 -6.20 -0.50
C ASP A 294 -19.55 -5.56 0.80
N VAL A 295 -20.85 -5.26 0.82
CA VAL A 295 -21.52 -4.58 1.94
C VAL A 295 -21.64 -5.51 3.14
N VAL A 296 -20.80 -5.29 4.15
CA VAL A 296 -20.92 -5.95 5.45
C VAL A 296 -21.80 -5.10 6.40
N PRO A 297 -22.95 -5.60 6.89
CA PRO A 297 -23.87 -4.81 7.73
C PRO A 297 -23.23 -4.22 8.99
N SER A 298 -22.44 -5.02 9.71
CA SER A 298 -21.75 -4.56 10.93
C SER A 298 -20.65 -3.54 10.67
N GLU A 299 -20.09 -3.52 9.45
CA GLU A 299 -19.13 -2.48 9.02
C GLU A 299 -19.90 -1.21 8.66
N GLN A 300 -21.00 -1.32 7.89
CA GLN A 300 -21.85 -0.20 7.47
C GLN A 300 -22.36 0.65 8.65
N GLU A 301 -22.69 0.05 9.78
CA GLU A 301 -23.11 0.77 10.99
C GLU A 301 -22.07 1.77 11.51
N LYS A 302 -20.77 1.55 11.22
CA LYS A 302 -19.67 2.43 11.63
C LYS A 302 -19.51 3.65 10.73
N PHE A 303 -20.08 3.62 9.54
CA PHE A 303 -19.94 4.69 8.54
C PHE A 303 -21.15 5.63 8.54
N SER A 304 -20.86 6.91 8.31
CA SER A 304 -21.87 7.94 8.11
C SER A 304 -22.37 7.92 6.66
N ARG A 305 -23.38 8.74 6.35
CA ARG A 305 -23.92 8.81 4.99
C ARG A 305 -22.93 9.34 3.95
N SER A 306 -21.87 10.04 4.36
CA SER A 306 -20.78 10.48 3.47
C SER A 306 -19.74 9.39 3.23
N GLY A 307 -19.92 8.18 3.76
CA GLY A 307 -18.92 7.11 3.65
C GLY A 307 -17.73 7.27 4.60
N ASP A 308 -17.63 8.36 5.37
CA ASP A 308 -16.63 8.52 6.44
C ASP A 308 -17.05 7.79 7.72
N VAL A 309 -16.07 7.24 8.45
CA VAL A 309 -16.30 6.61 9.75
C VAL A 309 -16.87 7.62 10.76
N LYS A 310 -17.93 7.25 11.49
CA LYS A 310 -18.61 8.12 12.47
C LYS A 310 -17.71 8.55 13.63
N VAL A 311 -16.81 7.67 14.05
CA VAL A 311 -15.86 7.91 15.15
C VAL A 311 -14.45 7.95 14.57
N ARG A 312 -13.79 9.09 14.72
CA ARG A 312 -12.39 9.26 14.32
C ARG A 312 -11.50 8.24 15.04
N LEU A 313 -10.84 7.37 14.27
CA LEU A 313 -9.92 6.33 14.74
C LEU A 313 -8.57 6.86 15.27
N GLU A 314 -8.48 8.16 15.60
CA GLU A 314 -7.26 8.91 15.97
C GLU A 314 -6.45 8.32 17.15
N ARG A 315 -6.97 7.31 17.86
CA ARG A 315 -6.35 6.72 19.06
C ARG A 315 -5.51 5.47 18.82
N ILE A 316 -5.50 4.88 17.63
CA ILE A 316 -4.78 3.60 17.42
C ILE A 316 -3.25 3.80 17.35
N GLY A 317 -2.76 4.99 17.00
CA GLY A 317 -1.32 5.30 16.86
C GLY A 317 -0.55 5.64 18.14
N ARG A 318 -1.17 5.68 19.34
CA ARG A 318 -0.41 5.81 20.60
C ARG A 318 0.11 4.45 21.05
N ILE A 319 0.98 3.83 20.26
CA ILE A 319 1.87 2.80 20.79
C ILE A 319 2.66 3.48 21.91
N ARG A 320 2.44 3.02 23.14
CA ARG A 320 3.19 3.45 24.33
C ARG A 320 4.67 3.35 23.99
N ARG A 321 5.35 4.48 23.79
CA ARG A 321 6.78 4.59 24.07
C ARG A 321 6.98 4.16 25.52
N ARG A 322 7.20 2.87 25.77
CA ARG A 322 7.83 2.40 27.00
C ARG A 322 9.25 2.96 26.96
N SER A 323 9.42 4.18 27.46
CA SER A 323 10.75 4.63 27.81
C SER A 323 11.25 3.64 28.87
N ASN A 324 12.22 2.82 28.51
CA ASN A 324 13.05 2.11 29.47
C ASN A 324 13.86 3.18 30.21
N ARG A 325 13.21 3.84 31.18
CA ARG A 325 13.87 4.67 32.16
C ARG A 325 14.56 3.70 33.11
N ARG A 326 15.77 3.26 32.72
CA ARG A 326 16.72 2.61 33.64
C ARG A 326 16.81 3.51 34.86
N SER A 327 16.38 2.98 36.00
CA SER A 327 16.50 3.57 37.32
C SER A 327 17.96 3.95 37.54
N ARG A 328 18.23 5.25 37.67
CA ARG A 328 19.50 5.73 38.22
C ARG A 328 19.58 5.25 39.67
N ALA A 329 20.53 4.38 39.95
CA ALA A 329 20.93 4.04 41.30
C ALA A 329 21.45 5.31 42.02
N PRO A 330 21.13 5.51 43.31
CA PRO A 330 21.58 6.68 44.05
C PRO A 330 23.08 6.59 44.34
N LYS A 331 23.81 7.66 44.00
CA LYS A 331 25.21 7.84 44.42
C LYS A 331 25.26 7.93 45.95
N ARG A 332 25.96 7.00 46.60
CA ARG A 332 26.36 7.13 48.01
C ARG A 332 27.30 8.34 48.14
N ALA A 333 26.95 9.25 49.04
CA ALA A 333 27.83 10.29 49.53
C ALA A 333 28.97 9.63 50.32
N VAL A 334 30.21 9.93 49.95
CA VAL A 334 31.39 9.62 50.76
C VAL A 334 31.62 10.84 51.64
N ASP A 335 31.41 10.63 52.94
CA ASP A 335 31.71 11.59 54.00
C ASP A 335 33.23 11.62 54.22
N GLY A 336 33.85 12.76 53.91
CA GLY A 336 35.28 12.99 54.09
C GLY A 336 35.51 13.80 55.36
N ARG A 337 35.76 13.12 56.48
CA ARG A 337 36.38 13.71 57.68
C ARG A 337 37.87 13.36 57.75
N GLN A 338 38.64 14.39 58.07
CA GLN A 338 40.09 14.46 58.24
C GLN A 338 40.65 13.61 59.41
N ALA A 339 41.90 13.17 59.26
CA ALA A 339 42.96 13.11 60.29
C ALA A 339 44.30 12.83 59.54
N GLN A 340 45.34 13.68 59.59
CA GLN A 340 46.43 13.68 60.60
C GLN A 340 46.80 12.24 61.01
N VAL A 341 47.96 11.67 60.65
CA VAL A 341 49.36 12.08 60.84
C VAL A 341 50.23 11.48 59.75
#